data_AF-A0A927PE89-F1
#
_entry.id   AF-A0A927PE89-F1
#
_cell.length_a   1.000
_cell.length_b   1.000
_cell.length_c   1.000
_cell.angle_alpha   90.00
_cell.angle_beta   90.00
_cell.angle_gamma   90.00
#
_symmetry.space_group_name_H-M   'P 1'
#
loop_
_entity.id
_entity.type
_entity.pdbx_description
1 polymer ?
#
loop_
_entity_poly.entity_id
_entity_poly.type
_entity_poly.pdbx_seq_one_letter_code
_entity_poly.pdbx_strand_id
1 'polypeptide(L)'
;MAITFNDAINKEIWSVTIRYDSREYLTLSYYTASDEVLLHDEESVIYFEDDVQLQKFCAKNDLQLSDDRFHYDFDASIENPVRYSDVLDRWNMLNSIAGMFRMYFEGDRFEYNGLYDLLFRLSTSAVPIPPEEWLSKRHMRLLERVFRRKHRYLTRFRLWQVRTK
;
A
#
# COMPACT_ATOMS: atom_id res chain seq x y z
N MET A 1 -6.61 -21.11 11.06
CA MET A 1 -5.25 -21.25 10.50
C MET A 1 -5.35 -20.73 9.07
N ALA A 2 -5.29 -19.42 8.93
CA ALA A 2 -4.78 -18.77 7.74
C ALA A 2 -3.94 -17.63 8.30
N ILE A 3 -2.65 -17.92 8.44
CA ILE A 3 -1.71 -16.83 8.54
C ILE A 3 -0.81 -16.99 7.34
N THR A 4 -0.80 -15.97 6.50
CA THR A 4 0.08 -15.80 5.34
C THR A 4 1.56 -15.80 5.72
N PHE A 5 1.91 -16.02 7.01
CA PHE A 5 3.25 -16.24 7.53
C PHE A 5 4.02 -17.35 6.82
N ASN A 6 3.39 -18.48 6.48
CA ASN A 6 4.12 -19.58 5.81
C ASN A 6 4.67 -19.15 4.44
N ASP A 7 4.01 -18.22 3.76
CA ASP A 7 4.44 -17.71 2.46
C ASP A 7 5.50 -16.61 2.59
N ALA A 8 5.65 -16.00 3.77
CA ALA A 8 6.67 -14.99 4.06
C ALA A 8 7.99 -15.61 4.55
N ILE A 9 7.95 -16.83 5.09
CA ILE A 9 9.16 -17.55 5.51
C ILE A 9 10.04 -17.82 4.27
N ASN A 10 11.29 -17.34 4.31
CA ASN A 10 12.27 -17.30 3.21
C ASN A 10 12.08 -16.19 2.16
N LYS A 11 11.25 -15.19 2.42
CA LYS A 11 11.19 -13.97 1.61
C LYS A 11 11.94 -12.84 2.28
N GLU A 12 12.48 -11.95 1.46
CA GLU A 12 12.85 -10.62 1.93
C GLU A 12 11.56 -9.89 2.35
N ILE A 13 11.59 -9.28 3.53
CA ILE A 13 10.45 -8.55 4.10
C ILE A 13 10.81 -7.08 4.19
N TRP A 14 9.94 -6.20 3.71
CA TRP A 14 10.13 -4.76 3.80
C TRP A 14 9.28 -4.18 4.93
N SER A 15 9.81 -3.14 5.57
CA SER A 15 9.00 -2.33 6.48
C SER A 15 8.18 -1.31 5.68
N VAL A 16 6.93 -1.10 6.09
CA VAL A 16 6.02 -0.18 5.41
C VAL A 16 5.39 0.75 6.43
N THR A 17 5.45 2.05 6.18
CA THR A 17 4.71 3.07 6.95
C THR A 17 3.52 3.56 6.14
N ILE A 18 2.33 3.44 6.70
CA ILE A 18 1.09 3.94 6.10
C ILE A 18 0.55 5.07 6.97
N ARG A 19 0.39 6.27 6.39
CA ARG A 19 -0.28 7.40 7.06
C ARG A 19 -1.71 7.53 6.56
N TYR A 20 -2.67 7.48 7.49
CA TYR A 20 -4.09 7.63 7.20
C TYR A 20 -4.87 8.09 8.45
N ASP A 21 -5.78 9.05 8.26
CA ASP A 21 -6.59 9.67 9.33
C ASP A 21 -5.73 10.28 10.45
N SER A 22 -4.66 10.98 10.05
CA SER A 22 -3.65 11.59 10.92
C SER A 22 -2.93 10.60 11.84
N ARG A 23 -2.98 9.30 11.52
CA ARG A 23 -2.29 8.22 12.23
C ARG A 23 -1.28 7.55 11.31
N GLU A 24 -0.17 7.13 11.89
CA GLU A 24 0.84 6.31 11.22
C GLU A 24 0.72 4.86 11.69
N TYR A 25 0.75 3.94 10.73
CA TYR A 25 0.71 2.50 10.95
C TYR A 25 1.99 1.91 10.39
N LEU A 26 2.80 1.30 11.25
CA LEU A 26 4.00 0.56 10.85
C LEU A 26 3.63 -0.90 10.63
N THR A 27 3.86 -1.44 9.44
CA THR A 27 3.55 -2.83 9.08
C THR A 27 4.72 -3.43 8.28
N LEU A 28 4.53 -4.65 7.81
CA LEU A 28 5.50 -5.40 7.01
C LEU A 28 4.85 -5.74 5.67
N SER A 29 5.65 -5.81 4.60
CA SER A 29 5.20 -6.32 3.30
C SER A 29 6.22 -7.28 2.70
N TYR A 30 5.76 -8.11 1.77
CA TYR A 30 6.61 -8.96 0.95
C TYR A 30 6.05 -9.05 -0.47
N TYR A 31 6.92 -9.31 -1.44
CA TYR A 31 6.49 -9.53 -2.82
C TYR A 31 6.15 -11.00 -3.09
N THR A 32 5.10 -11.19 -3.87
CA THR A 32 4.83 -12.43 -4.61
C THR A 32 5.29 -12.24 -6.06
N ALA A 33 5.10 -13.25 -6.91
CA ALA A 33 5.44 -13.13 -8.33
C ALA A 33 4.64 -12.02 -9.04
N SER A 34 3.48 -11.63 -8.50
CA SER A 34 2.55 -10.69 -9.13
C SER A 34 2.29 -9.42 -8.32
N ASP A 35 2.42 -9.46 -6.99
CA ASP A 35 1.88 -8.40 -6.14
C ASP A 35 2.71 -8.16 -4.87
N GLU A 36 2.71 -6.91 -4.37
CA GLU A 36 3.06 -6.59 -2.99
C GLU A 36 1.93 -7.04 -2.05
N VAL A 37 2.28 -7.72 -0.96
CA VAL A 37 1.34 -8.22 0.04
C VAL A 37 1.75 -7.68 1.41
N LEU A 38 0.85 -6.93 2.05
CA LEU A 38 1.04 -6.52 3.45
C LEU A 38 0.84 -7.71 4.38
N LEU A 39 1.52 -7.72 5.51
CA LEU A 39 1.34 -8.72 6.55
C LEU A 39 -0.05 -8.60 7.19
N HIS A 40 -0.81 -9.69 7.20
CA HIS A 40 -2.21 -9.66 7.63
C HIS A 40 -2.65 -10.97 8.30
N ASP A 41 -3.72 -10.87 9.10
CA ASP A 41 -4.55 -12.02 9.48
C ASP A 41 -5.78 -12.13 8.55
N GLU A 42 -6.73 -13.01 8.88
CA GLU A 42 -7.92 -13.24 8.05
C GLU A 42 -8.76 -11.96 7.83
N GLU A 43 -8.69 -10.97 8.72
CA GLU A 43 -9.59 -9.81 8.71
C GLU A 43 -8.88 -8.45 8.68
N SER A 44 -7.62 -8.39 9.12
CA SER A 44 -6.90 -7.14 9.36
C SER A 44 -5.42 -7.21 8.96
N VAL A 45 -4.90 -6.08 8.52
CA VAL A 45 -3.46 -5.82 8.40
C VAL A 45 -2.89 -5.71 9.80
N ILE A 46 -1.80 -6.44 10.03
CA ILE A 46 -1.07 -6.43 11.30
C ILE A 46 -0.18 -5.19 11.30
N TYR A 47 -0.25 -4.37 12.34
CA TYR A 47 0.66 -3.22 12.52
C TYR A 47 1.32 -3.22 13.90
N PHE A 48 2.37 -2.42 14.03
CA PHE A 48 3.24 -2.28 15.19
C PHE A 48 3.26 -0.82 15.65
N GLU A 49 3.45 -0.59 16.96
CA GLU A 49 3.53 0.78 17.51
C GLU A 49 4.89 1.43 17.21
N ASP A 50 5.94 0.63 17.18
CA ASP A 50 7.31 1.09 17.02
C ASP A 50 8.20 0.03 16.36
N ASP A 51 9.40 0.46 15.97
CA ASP A 51 10.42 -0.41 15.38
C ASP A 51 10.85 -1.54 16.33
N VAL A 52 10.75 -1.35 17.65
CA VAL A 52 11.13 -2.36 18.63
C VAL A 52 10.16 -3.54 18.61
N GLN A 53 8.85 -3.29 18.51
CA GLN A 53 7.83 -4.31 18.38
C GLN A 53 7.95 -5.06 17.05
N LEU A 54 8.19 -4.32 15.96
CA LEU A 54 8.42 -4.90 14.64
C LEU A 54 9.66 -5.79 14.63
N GLN A 55 10.79 -5.32 15.15
CA GLN A 55 12.03 -6.12 15.21
C GLN A 55 11.87 -7.36 16.10
N LYS A 56 11.21 -7.24 17.25
CA LYS A 56 10.89 -8.39 18.11
C LYS A 56 10.01 -9.40 17.38
N PHE A 57 9.05 -8.92 16.58
CA PHE A 57 8.21 -9.78 15.76
C PHE A 57 9.05 -10.53 14.71
N CYS A 58 9.88 -9.82 13.94
CA CYS A 58 10.73 -10.44 12.93
C CYS A 58 11.69 -11.48 13.53
N ALA A 59 12.37 -11.14 14.63
CA ALA A 59 13.29 -12.05 15.30
C ALA A 59 12.60 -13.31 15.86
N LYS A 60 11.39 -13.17 16.41
CA LYS A 60 10.61 -14.30 16.93
C LYS A 60 10.17 -15.28 15.83
N ASN A 61 9.97 -14.77 14.62
CA ASN A 61 9.44 -15.54 13.49
C ASN A 61 10.50 -15.82 12.40
N ASP A 62 11.78 -15.58 12.70
CA ASP A 62 12.91 -15.80 11.78
C ASP A 62 12.73 -15.11 10.41
N LEU A 63 12.26 -13.86 10.44
CA LEU A 63 12.05 -13.05 9.24
C LEU A 63 13.26 -12.15 8.98
N GLN A 64 13.75 -12.16 7.74
CA GLN A 64 14.82 -11.27 7.29
C GLN A 64 14.22 -9.93 6.83
N LEU A 65 14.40 -8.91 7.65
CA LEU A 65 13.97 -7.55 7.34
C LEU A 65 15.00 -6.87 6.41
N SER A 66 14.51 -6.26 5.34
CA SER A 66 15.26 -5.37 4.46
C SER A 66 15.58 -4.06 5.18
N ASP A 67 16.70 -3.43 4.82
CA ASP A 67 17.08 -2.12 5.35
C ASP A 67 16.18 -0.99 4.81
N ASP A 68 15.51 -1.23 3.69
CA ASP A 68 14.62 -0.27 3.04
C ASP A 68 13.23 -0.22 3.68
N ARG A 69 12.62 0.98 3.60
CA ARG A 69 11.27 1.25 4.08
C ARG A 69 10.44 2.00 3.06
N PHE A 70 9.27 1.45 2.74
CA PHE A 70 8.28 2.13 1.91
C PHE A 70 7.36 3.02 2.75
N HIS A 71 6.96 4.15 2.17
CA HIS A 71 6.12 5.14 2.84
C HIS A 71 4.94 5.52 1.96
N TYR A 72 3.73 5.32 2.47
CA TYR A 72 2.48 5.61 1.78
C TYR A 72 1.66 6.61 2.58
N ASP A 73 1.49 7.81 2.04
CA ASP A 73 0.75 8.88 2.70
C ASP A 73 -0.61 9.13 2.06
N PHE A 74 -1.65 8.52 2.65
CA PHE A 74 -3.01 8.67 2.16
C PHE A 74 -3.68 9.96 2.62
N ASP A 75 -3.13 10.68 3.60
CA ASP A 75 -3.69 11.96 4.05
C ASP A 75 -3.29 13.12 3.14
N ALA A 76 -2.18 13.00 2.40
CA ALA A 76 -1.80 13.98 1.40
C ALA A 76 -2.87 14.13 0.31
N SER A 77 -3.34 15.36 0.13
CA SER A 77 -4.20 15.75 -0.98
C SER A 77 -3.55 15.46 -2.33
N ILE A 78 -4.36 15.09 -3.33
CA ILE A 78 -3.90 15.01 -4.72
C ILE A 78 -4.09 16.40 -5.31
N GLU A 79 -3.01 17.17 -5.33
CA GLU A 79 -2.99 18.54 -5.83
C GLU A 79 -2.36 18.58 -7.23
N ASN A 80 -2.49 19.72 -7.91
CA ASN A 80 -1.79 19.99 -9.16
C ASN A 80 -0.62 20.94 -8.83
N PRO A 81 0.65 20.56 -9.06
CA PRO A 81 1.16 19.34 -9.70
C PRO A 81 0.78 18.01 -9.08
N VAL A 82 0.34 17.08 -9.94
CA VAL A 82 0.20 15.68 -9.54
C VAL A 82 1.58 15.02 -9.53
N ARG A 83 1.99 14.52 -8.36
CA ARG A 83 3.12 13.59 -8.24
C ARG A 83 2.67 12.19 -8.66
N TYR A 84 3.03 11.80 -9.87
CA TYR A 84 2.58 10.54 -10.48
C TYR A 84 2.99 9.29 -9.70
N SER A 85 4.23 9.25 -9.19
CA SER A 85 4.73 8.19 -8.32
C SER A 85 3.81 7.99 -7.11
N ASP A 86 3.57 9.07 -6.37
CA ASP A 86 2.82 9.02 -5.12
C ASP A 86 1.37 8.57 -5.36
N VAL A 87 0.77 8.95 -6.49
CA VAL A 87 -0.58 8.50 -6.86
C VAL A 87 -0.59 7.03 -7.24
N LEU A 88 0.38 6.58 -8.04
CA LEU A 88 0.48 5.19 -8.47
C LEU A 88 0.77 4.27 -7.29
N ASP A 89 1.67 4.65 -6.39
CA ASP A 89 2.03 3.89 -5.20
C ASP A 89 0.81 3.70 -4.29
N ARG A 90 0.05 4.78 -4.04
CA ARG A 90 -1.21 4.71 -3.30
C ARG A 90 -2.27 3.85 -4.01
N TRP A 91 -2.34 3.91 -5.33
CA TRP A 91 -3.26 3.09 -6.12
C TRP A 91 -2.93 1.60 -5.99
N ASN A 92 -1.66 1.25 -6.18
CA ASN A 92 -1.16 -0.12 -6.07
C ASN A 92 -1.35 -0.67 -4.66
N MET A 93 -1.06 0.12 -3.63
CA MET A 93 -1.29 -0.28 -2.25
C MET A 93 -2.78 -0.55 -1.96
N LEU A 94 -3.70 0.29 -2.45
CA LEU A 94 -5.14 0.02 -2.32
C LEU A 94 -5.57 -1.24 -3.09
N ASN A 95 -5.01 -1.46 -4.27
CA ASN A 95 -5.25 -2.68 -5.05
C ASN A 95 -4.78 -3.93 -4.29
N SER A 96 -3.55 -3.91 -3.77
CA SER A 96 -2.98 -4.98 -2.95
C SER A 96 -3.86 -5.31 -1.75
N ILE A 97 -4.26 -4.29 -0.96
CA ILE A 97 -5.14 -4.47 0.20
C ILE A 97 -6.50 -5.05 -0.23
N ALA A 98 -7.06 -4.59 -1.34
CA ALA A 98 -8.32 -5.11 -1.85
C ALA A 98 -8.20 -6.59 -2.24
N GLY A 99 -7.14 -6.95 -2.97
CA GLY A 99 -6.85 -8.34 -3.36
C GLY A 99 -6.69 -9.25 -2.15
N MET A 100 -5.92 -8.83 -1.14
CA MET A 100 -5.70 -9.55 0.11
C MET A 100 -7.02 -9.91 0.81
N PHE A 101 -7.96 -8.97 0.87
CA PHE A 101 -9.25 -9.16 1.54
C PHE A 101 -10.38 -9.60 0.60
N ARG A 102 -10.07 -9.98 -0.64
CA ARG A 102 -11.06 -10.35 -1.69
C ARG A 102 -12.14 -9.29 -1.86
N MET A 103 -11.76 -8.03 -1.72
CA MET A 103 -12.62 -6.88 -1.89
C MET A 103 -12.53 -6.38 -3.32
N TYR A 104 -13.60 -5.75 -3.76
CA TYR A 104 -13.61 -5.07 -5.05
C TYR A 104 -12.81 -3.76 -4.97
N PHE A 105 -11.80 -3.60 -5.83
CA PHE A 105 -11.11 -2.34 -6.04
C PHE A 105 -11.68 -1.61 -7.25
N GLU A 106 -12.16 -0.37 -7.04
CA GLU A 106 -12.80 0.41 -8.10
C GLU A 106 -11.83 0.77 -9.23
N GLY A 107 -10.53 0.87 -8.92
CA GLY A 107 -9.47 1.13 -9.89
C GLY A 107 -9.33 0.05 -10.97
N ASP A 108 -9.83 -1.16 -10.75
CA ASP A 108 -9.74 -2.27 -11.72
C ASP A 108 -10.79 -2.20 -12.82
N ARG A 109 -11.68 -1.20 -12.81
CA ARG A 109 -12.66 -1.06 -13.91
C ARG A 109 -11.95 -0.63 -15.17
N PHE A 110 -12.41 -1.17 -16.30
CA PHE A 110 -11.96 -0.82 -17.65
C PHE A 110 -11.91 0.70 -17.92
N GLU A 111 -12.81 1.49 -17.33
CA GLU A 111 -12.82 2.95 -17.48
C GLU A 111 -11.57 3.65 -16.92
N TYR A 112 -10.81 2.99 -16.03
CA TYR A 112 -9.58 3.49 -15.44
C TYR A 112 -8.32 2.99 -16.13
N ASN A 113 -8.38 2.02 -17.05
CA ASN A 113 -7.19 1.45 -17.70
C ASN A 113 -6.28 2.52 -18.31
N GLY A 114 -6.86 3.45 -19.08
CA GLY A 114 -6.08 4.54 -19.69
C GLY A 114 -5.50 5.53 -18.66
N LEU A 115 -6.11 5.67 -17.48
CA LEU A 115 -5.55 6.48 -16.39
C LEU A 115 -4.40 5.73 -15.72
N TYR A 116 -4.57 4.45 -15.42
CA TYR A 116 -3.52 3.61 -14.83
C TYR A 116 -2.29 3.54 -15.74
N ASP A 117 -2.48 3.28 -17.03
CA ASP A 117 -1.40 3.28 -18.04
C ASP A 117 -0.69 4.63 -18.11
N LEU A 118 -1.44 5.74 -18.01
CA LEU A 118 -0.87 7.08 -17.97
C LEU A 118 -0.01 7.28 -16.72
N LEU A 119 -0.53 6.97 -15.53
CA LEU A 119 0.21 7.10 -14.27
C LEU A 119 1.48 6.26 -14.29
N PHE A 120 1.38 5.00 -14.72
CA PHE A 120 2.51 4.08 -14.82
C PHE A 120 3.58 4.59 -15.79
N ARG A 121 3.19 5.01 -16.99
CA ARG A 121 4.14 5.56 -17.97
C ARG A 121 4.87 6.78 -17.42
N LEU A 122 4.16 7.66 -16.72
CA LEU A 122 4.71 8.93 -16.21
C LEU A 122 5.48 8.80 -14.88
N SER A 123 5.33 7.68 -14.15
CA SER A 123 6.12 7.40 -12.96
C SER A 123 7.48 6.76 -13.27
N THR A 124 7.68 6.26 -14.49
CA THR A 124 8.96 5.64 -14.89
C THR A 124 10.03 6.68 -15.23
N SER A 125 11.25 6.43 -14.79
CA SER A 125 12.43 7.30 -14.97
C SER A 125 12.88 7.49 -16.42
N ALA A 126 12.31 6.73 -17.37
CA ALA A 126 12.63 6.82 -18.79
C ALA A 126 11.85 7.91 -19.54
N VAL A 127 10.81 8.50 -18.93
CA VAL A 127 9.97 9.51 -19.57
C VAL A 127 10.11 10.82 -18.80
N PRO A 128 10.41 11.96 -19.47
CA PRO A 128 10.36 13.26 -18.82
C PRO A 128 8.95 13.47 -18.26
N ILE A 129 8.84 13.76 -16.97
CA ILE A 129 7.56 14.08 -16.33
C ILE A 129 6.99 15.30 -17.09
N PRO A 130 5.84 15.16 -17.78
CA PRO A 130 5.25 16.25 -18.51
C PRO A 130 4.84 17.36 -17.54
N PRO A 131 4.64 18.60 -18.04
CA PRO A 131 4.16 19.69 -17.23
C PRO A 131 2.87 19.31 -16.49
N GLU A 132 2.76 19.82 -15.27
CA GLU A 132 1.75 19.57 -14.24
C GLU A 132 0.29 19.59 -14.76
N GLU A 133 0.04 20.36 -15.81
CA GLU A 133 -1.26 20.58 -16.46
C GLU A 133 -1.78 19.41 -17.32
N TRP A 134 -1.06 18.29 -17.41
CA TRP A 134 -1.38 17.19 -18.33
C TRP A 134 -2.51 16.26 -17.89
N LEU A 135 -2.87 16.23 -16.61
CA LEU A 135 -4.03 15.44 -16.21
C LEU A 135 -5.32 16.16 -16.62
N SER A 136 -6.04 15.58 -17.58
CA SER A 136 -7.36 16.09 -17.95
C SER A 136 -8.28 16.19 -16.73
N LYS A 137 -9.21 17.14 -16.72
CA LYS A 137 -10.27 17.23 -15.69
C LYS A 137 -11.02 15.91 -15.51
N ARG A 138 -11.13 15.10 -16.57
CA ARG A 138 -11.70 13.75 -16.52
C ARG A 138 -10.84 12.81 -15.66
N HIS A 139 -9.53 12.77 -15.89
CA HIS A 139 -8.60 11.94 -15.13
C HIS A 139 -8.56 12.33 -13.65
N MET A 140 -8.55 13.64 -13.33
CA MET A 140 -8.59 14.10 -11.94
C MET A 140 -9.85 13.61 -11.22
N ARG A 141 -11.02 13.72 -11.85
CA ARG A 141 -12.28 13.20 -11.28
C ARG A 141 -12.25 11.68 -11.06
N LEU A 142 -11.59 10.95 -11.93
CA LEU A 142 -11.42 9.49 -11.80
C LEU A 142 -10.51 9.17 -10.60
N LEU A 143 -9.36 9.85 -10.45
CA LEU A 143 -8.50 9.73 -9.27
C LEU A 143 -9.26 10.01 -7.97
N GLU A 144 -9.95 11.16 -7.91
CA GLU A 144 -10.73 11.55 -6.74
C GLU A 144 -11.76 10.49 -6.34
N ARG A 145 -12.41 9.81 -7.30
CA ARG A 145 -13.37 8.75 -7.02
C ARG A 145 -12.73 7.54 -6.37
N VAL A 146 -11.59 7.08 -6.90
CA VAL A 146 -10.84 5.94 -6.35
C VAL A 146 -10.44 6.23 -4.90
N PHE A 147 -9.87 7.39 -4.63
CA PHE A 147 -9.38 7.73 -3.28
C PHE A 147 -10.47 8.18 -2.30
N ARG A 148 -11.65 8.59 -2.76
CA ARG A 148 -12.79 8.92 -1.87
C ARG A 148 -13.20 7.75 -0.98
N ARG A 149 -12.99 6.52 -1.45
CA ARG A 149 -13.37 5.28 -0.75
C ARG A 149 -12.19 4.61 -0.05
N LYS A 150 -11.02 5.26 0.03
CA LYS A 150 -9.81 4.72 0.66
C LYS A 150 -10.05 4.18 2.08
N HIS A 151 -10.92 4.86 2.85
CA HIS A 151 -11.30 4.46 4.21
C HIS A 151 -11.79 3.02 4.29
N ARG A 152 -12.51 2.53 3.28
CA ARG A 152 -13.04 1.15 3.27
C ARG A 152 -11.93 0.09 3.31
N TYR A 153 -10.76 0.41 2.79
CA TYR A 153 -9.58 -0.46 2.77
C TYR A 153 -8.70 -0.21 4.00
N LEU A 154 -8.51 1.07 4.36
CA LEU A 154 -7.57 1.51 5.39
C LEU A 154 -8.13 1.50 6.82
N THR A 155 -9.37 1.05 7.06
CA THR A 155 -9.89 0.83 8.43
C THR A 155 -9.53 -0.54 9.00
N ARG A 156 -8.87 -1.41 8.22
CA ARG A 156 -8.56 -2.79 8.60
C ARG A 156 -7.18 -2.95 9.28
N PHE A 157 -6.76 -1.98 10.09
CA PHE A 157 -5.51 -2.09 10.85
C PHE A 157 -5.77 -2.60 12.26
N ARG A 158 -5.08 -3.67 12.64
CA ARG A 158 -5.14 -4.26 13.98
C ARG A 158 -3.77 -4.27 14.64
N LEU A 159 -3.71 -3.73 15.87
CA LEU A 159 -2.46 -3.66 16.61
C LEU A 159 -1.99 -5.06 16.95
N TRP A 160 -0.75 -5.35 16.61
CA TRP A 160 -0.09 -6.56 17.05
C TRP A 160 0.28 -6.44 18.52
N GLN A 161 -0.47 -7.10 19.38
CA GLN A 161 -0.05 -7.31 20.75
C GLN A 161 0.62 -8.66 20.87
N VAL A 162 1.86 -8.66 21.36
CA VAL A 162 2.52 -9.87 21.85
C VAL A 162 1.56 -10.50 22.87
N ARG A 163 0.86 -11.57 22.49
CA ARG A 163 0.28 -12.47 23.50
C ARG A 163 1.48 -13.10 24.19
N THR A 164 1.92 -12.47 25.28
CA THR A 164 2.79 -13.10 26.27
C THR A 164 2.03 -14.31 26.80
N LYS A 165 2.35 -15.48 26.24
CA LYS A 165 2.13 -16.76 26.89
C LYS A 165 3.43 -17.14 27.58
#